data_AF-A0A0P1AP28-F1
#
_entry.id   AF-A0A0P1AP28-F1
#
_cell.length_a   1.000
_cell.length_b   1.000
_cell.length_c   1.000
_cell.angle_alpha   90.00
_cell.angle_beta   90.00
_cell.angle_gamma   90.00
#
_symmetry.space_group_name_H-M   'P 1'
#
loop_
_entity.id
_entity.type
_entity.pdbx_description
1 polymer ?
#
loop_
_entity_poly.entity_id
_entity_poly.type
_entity_poly.pdbx_seq_one_letter_code
_entity_poly.pdbx_strand_id
1 'polypeptide(L)'
;MNINIESDWLDYCDFYIMNFVHMLREERRRAYEAGASTTHLETKLKVANIGKINDDILQLGRLKVWATRSKIDIEEFRKGPIVGVYYIPNWITPDEEFAILERVYGIPNEHNKWVKLKHRRLQMWGGEVKAPFDRLPLPEWLEQVSQTLVDTEIFTKAKKPNHALINEYGHWC
;
A
#
# COMPACT_ATOMS: atom_id res chain seq x y z
N MET A 1 46.14 -26.50 -0.22
CA MET A 1 45.62 -26.38 1.17
C MET A 1 44.65 -25.23 1.14
N ASN A 2 43.37 -25.52 0.91
CA ASN A 2 42.32 -24.51 0.81
C ASN A 2 41.87 -24.16 2.22
N ILE A 3 42.04 -22.90 2.61
CA ILE A 3 41.45 -22.34 3.81
C ILE A 3 40.21 -21.58 3.33
N ASN A 4 39.05 -22.23 3.45
CA ASN A 4 37.76 -21.54 3.38
C ASN A 4 37.62 -20.75 4.67
N ILE A 5 37.57 -19.42 4.55
CA ILE A 5 37.03 -18.55 5.59
C ILE A 5 35.60 -18.25 5.15
N GLU A 6 34.68 -19.10 5.60
CA GLU A 6 33.25 -18.81 5.58
C GLU A 6 33.04 -17.55 6.42
N SER A 7 32.57 -16.49 5.77
CA SER A 7 32.44 -15.18 6.38
C SER A 7 31.04 -15.06 6.98
N ASP A 8 30.98 -15.13 8.31
CA ASP A 8 29.82 -14.93 9.20
C ASP A 8 29.19 -13.51 9.10
N TRP A 9 28.81 -13.07 7.90
CA TRP A 9 28.17 -11.76 7.69
C TRP A 9 26.66 -11.84 7.40
N LEU A 10 26.03 -13.01 7.54
CA LEU A 10 24.61 -13.18 7.24
C LEU A 10 23.66 -12.83 8.40
N ASP A 11 24.14 -12.72 9.64
CA ASP A 11 23.24 -12.64 10.81
C ASP A 11 22.95 -11.24 11.35
N TYR A 12 23.51 -10.17 10.77
CA TYR A 12 23.33 -8.81 11.29
C TYR A 12 22.28 -7.96 10.56
N CYS A 13 21.68 -8.45 9.47
CA CYS A 13 20.71 -7.67 8.68
C CYS A 13 19.26 -7.74 9.22
N ASP A 14 18.94 -8.66 10.13
CA ASP A 14 17.56 -8.90 10.56
C ASP A 14 17.06 -8.02 11.72
N PHE A 15 17.91 -7.19 12.35
CA PHE A 15 17.53 -6.52 13.61
C PHE A 15 16.84 -5.15 13.46
N TYR A 16 16.79 -4.55 12.26
CA TYR A 16 16.19 -3.21 12.06
C TYR A 16 15.43 -3.03 10.75
N ILE A 17 14.95 -4.11 10.13
CA ILE A 17 14.01 -3.99 9.03
C ILE A 17 12.63 -3.74 9.65
N MET A 18 12.08 -2.53 9.49
CA MET A 18 10.66 -2.26 9.74
C MET A 18 9.84 -3.14 8.79
N ASN A 19 9.55 -4.36 9.24
CA ASN A 19 8.72 -5.30 8.52
C ASN A 19 7.27 -4.88 8.74
N PHE A 20 6.79 -3.93 7.92
CA PHE A 20 5.43 -3.41 7.98
C PHE A 20 4.38 -4.52 7.94
N VAL A 21 4.65 -5.63 7.25
CA VAL A 21 3.78 -6.82 7.26
C VAL A 21 3.71 -7.44 8.65
N HIS A 22 4.84 -7.60 9.33
CA HIS A 22 4.89 -8.09 10.71
C HIS A 22 4.17 -7.15 11.67
N MET A 23 4.43 -5.83 11.56
CA MET A 23 3.78 -4.81 12.40
C MET A 23 2.26 -4.80 12.21
N LEU A 24 1.76 -4.87 10.98
CA LEU A 24 0.31 -4.96 10.72
C LEU A 24 -0.29 -6.26 11.22
N ARG A 25 0.44 -7.38 11.13
CA ARG A 25 0.01 -8.66 11.73
C ARG A 25 -0.08 -8.56 13.25
N GLU A 26 0.88 -7.90 13.89
CA GLU A 26 0.85 -7.65 15.33
C GLU A 26 -0.32 -6.76 15.74
N GLU A 27 -0.58 -5.66 15.03
CA GLU A 27 -1.73 -4.79 15.28
C GLU A 27 -3.06 -5.55 15.11
N ARG A 28 -3.18 -6.39 14.07
CA ARG A 28 -4.34 -7.28 13.89
C ARG A 28 -4.48 -8.29 15.02
N ARG A 29 -3.38 -8.87 15.49
CA ARG A 29 -3.37 -9.81 16.63
C ARG A 29 -3.86 -9.11 17.90
N ARG A 30 -3.36 -7.89 18.19
CA ARG A 30 -3.80 -7.07 19.33
C ARG A 30 -5.31 -6.77 19.25
N ALA A 31 -5.80 -6.39 18.06
CA ALA A 31 -7.22 -6.13 17.84
C ALA A 31 -8.10 -7.40 17.99
N TYR A 32 -7.61 -8.55 17.54
CA TYR A 32 -8.32 -9.84 17.68
C TYR A 32 -8.34 -10.32 19.13
N GLU A 33 -7.22 -10.25 19.84
CA GLU A 33 -7.12 -10.61 21.27
C GLU A 33 -8.02 -9.71 22.14
N ALA A 34 -8.21 -8.45 21.73
CA ALA A 34 -9.16 -7.55 22.38
C ALA A 34 -10.64 -7.90 22.10
N GLY A 35 -10.95 -8.76 21.11
CA GLY A 35 -12.31 -9.02 20.62
C GLY A 35 -12.78 -10.49 20.61
N ALA A 36 -11.94 -11.47 20.92
CA ALA A 36 -12.26 -12.89 20.71
C ALA A 36 -12.75 -13.61 21.98
N SER A 37 -14.07 -13.72 22.13
CA SER A 37 -14.74 -14.83 22.82
C SER A 37 -15.75 -15.44 21.84
N THR A 38 -15.76 -16.78 21.69
CA THR A 38 -16.57 -17.65 20.79
C THR A 38 -16.25 -17.52 19.29
N THR A 39 -15.96 -18.53 18.45
CA THR A 39 -16.21 -19.99 18.41
C THR A 39 -15.33 -20.60 17.29
N HIS A 40 -14.70 -21.78 17.49
CA HIS A 40 -13.57 -22.25 16.64
C HIS A 40 -13.89 -23.35 15.59
N LEU A 41 -15.05 -24.04 15.58
CA LEU A 41 -15.19 -25.25 14.74
C LEU A 41 -16.05 -25.13 13.48
N GLU A 42 -16.97 -24.17 13.37
CA GLU A 42 -17.67 -23.87 12.09
C GLU A 42 -16.78 -23.13 11.07
N THR A 43 -15.61 -22.68 11.51
CA THR A 43 -14.71 -21.76 10.82
C THR A 43 -13.95 -22.44 9.68
N LYS A 44 -13.52 -23.71 9.80
CA LYS A 44 -12.59 -24.32 8.83
C LYS A 44 -13.16 -24.57 7.42
N LEU A 45 -14.42 -25.01 7.29
CA LEU A 45 -15.05 -25.24 5.96
C LEU A 45 -15.57 -23.95 5.31
N LYS A 46 -15.98 -22.97 6.11
CA LYS A 46 -16.27 -21.61 5.64
C LYS A 46 -15.00 -20.88 5.19
N VAL A 47 -13.89 -21.00 5.92
CA VAL A 47 -12.61 -20.30 5.65
C VAL A 47 -12.02 -20.62 4.27
N ALA A 48 -12.14 -21.85 3.76
CA ALA A 48 -11.61 -22.20 2.44
C ALA A 48 -12.39 -21.54 1.28
N ASN A 49 -13.73 -21.48 1.39
CA ASN A 49 -14.58 -20.85 0.37
C ASN A 49 -14.63 -19.30 0.53
N ILE A 50 -14.48 -18.82 1.76
CA ILE A 50 -14.31 -17.40 2.09
C ILE A 50 -12.94 -16.89 1.62
N GLY A 51 -11.87 -17.69 1.69
CA GLY A 51 -10.52 -17.26 1.28
C GLY A 51 -10.47 -16.79 -0.18
N LYS A 52 -11.10 -17.54 -1.09
CA LYS A 52 -11.15 -17.21 -2.52
C LYS A 52 -12.06 -16.01 -2.83
N ILE A 53 -13.14 -15.83 -2.08
CA ILE A 53 -14.07 -14.69 -2.20
C ILE A 53 -13.48 -13.43 -1.53
N ASN A 54 -12.70 -13.59 -0.46
CA ASN A 54 -12.06 -12.49 0.27
C ASN A 54 -10.86 -11.91 -0.48
N ASP A 55 -10.12 -12.71 -1.25
CA ASP A 55 -9.02 -12.19 -2.07
C ASP A 55 -9.53 -11.18 -3.11
N ASP A 56 -10.72 -11.39 -3.67
CA ASP A 56 -11.38 -10.44 -4.58
C ASP A 56 -12.09 -9.29 -3.82
N ILE A 57 -12.67 -9.54 -2.64
CA ILE A 57 -13.44 -8.55 -1.86
C ILE A 57 -12.56 -7.58 -1.04
N LEU A 58 -11.39 -8.01 -0.55
CA LEU A 58 -10.52 -7.18 0.29
C LEU A 58 -9.75 -6.13 -0.51
N GLN A 59 -9.63 -6.30 -1.84
CA GLN A 59 -8.82 -5.42 -2.68
C GLN A 59 -9.59 -4.30 -3.39
N LEU A 60 -10.91 -4.34 -3.43
CA LEU A 60 -11.69 -3.47 -4.32
C LEU A 60 -12.60 -2.45 -3.66
N GLY A 61 -12.89 -2.51 -2.35
CA GLY A 61 -13.81 -1.55 -1.73
C GLY A 61 -13.21 -0.15 -1.50
N ARG A 62 -14.03 0.86 -1.25
CA ARG A 62 -13.57 2.18 -0.74
C ARG A 62 -12.87 2.11 0.61
N LEU A 63 -12.00 3.07 0.91
CA LEU A 63 -11.47 3.27 2.27
C LEU A 63 -12.61 3.78 3.17
N LYS A 64 -12.85 3.08 4.29
CA LYS A 64 -13.92 3.42 5.23
C LYS A 64 -13.60 4.70 6.02
N VAL A 65 -12.33 4.88 6.34
CA VAL A 65 -11.79 6.07 7.01
C VAL A 65 -11.03 6.85 5.95
N TRP A 66 -11.72 7.76 5.28
CA TRP A 66 -11.14 8.67 4.29
C TRP A 66 -11.92 9.97 4.28
N ALA A 67 -11.26 11.07 4.64
CA ALA A 67 -11.91 12.35 4.79
C ALA A 67 -12.18 13.01 3.43
N THR A 68 -13.36 13.61 3.28
CA THR A 68 -13.58 14.62 2.25
C THR A 68 -12.72 15.83 2.56
N ARG A 69 -11.99 16.31 1.56
CA ARG A 69 -11.10 17.46 1.68
C ARG A 69 -11.66 18.62 0.87
N SER A 70 -11.56 19.82 1.42
CA SER A 70 -11.91 21.05 0.71
C SER A 70 -10.82 21.41 -0.30
N LYS A 71 -11.16 22.29 -1.23
CA LYS A 71 -10.19 22.97 -2.08
C LYS A 71 -9.04 23.55 -1.24
N ILE A 72 -7.81 23.38 -1.70
CA ILE A 72 -6.63 23.99 -1.11
C ILE A 72 -6.00 24.96 -2.10
N ASP A 73 -5.34 25.99 -1.59
CA ASP A 73 -4.41 26.78 -2.38
C ASP A 73 -3.03 26.12 -2.31
N ILE A 74 -2.62 25.44 -3.39
CA ILE A 74 -1.34 24.72 -3.43
C ILE A 74 -0.14 25.66 -3.33
N GLU A 75 -0.29 26.94 -3.67
CA GLU A 75 0.80 27.90 -3.64
C GLU A 75 1.29 28.20 -2.22
N GLU A 76 0.42 28.04 -1.21
CA GLU A 76 0.79 28.12 0.21
C GLU A 76 1.78 27.01 0.61
N PHE A 77 1.82 25.91 -0.15
CA PHE A 77 2.67 24.74 0.10
C PHE A 77 3.93 24.71 -0.76
N ARG A 78 4.23 25.80 -1.49
CA ARG A 78 5.45 25.91 -2.31
C ARG A 78 6.70 25.73 -1.43
N LYS A 79 7.61 24.85 -1.86
CA LYS A 79 8.85 24.58 -1.12
C LYS A 79 10.09 24.97 -1.92
N GLY A 80 10.80 25.97 -1.41
CA GLY A 80 12.06 26.43 -2.00
C GLY A 80 11.88 27.25 -3.27
N PRO A 81 12.97 27.54 -3.99
CA PRO A 81 12.95 28.42 -5.18
C PRO A 81 12.48 27.70 -6.45
N ILE A 82 12.31 26.38 -6.43
CA ILE A 82 11.97 25.59 -7.61
C ILE A 82 10.48 25.73 -7.89
N VAL A 83 10.14 26.23 -9.08
CA VAL A 83 8.75 26.38 -9.51
C VAL A 83 8.11 25.01 -9.72
N GLY A 84 6.90 24.82 -9.21
CA GLY A 84 6.14 23.58 -9.36
C GLY A 84 6.46 22.49 -8.33
N VAL A 85 7.27 22.79 -7.31
CA VAL A 85 7.56 21.88 -6.19
C VAL A 85 6.78 22.32 -4.95
N TYR A 86 5.92 21.44 -4.46
CA TYR A 86 5.04 21.66 -3.34
C TYR A 86 5.21 20.55 -2.29
N TYR A 87 5.13 20.91 -1.01
CA TYR A 87 5.19 19.96 0.09
C TYR A 87 4.02 20.21 1.04
N ILE A 88 3.08 19.26 1.09
CA ILE A 88 1.93 19.30 1.98
C ILE A 88 2.20 18.33 3.15
N PRO A 89 2.55 18.84 4.34
CA PRO A 89 2.79 17.98 5.50
C PRO A 89 1.50 17.33 5.99
N ASN A 90 1.61 16.11 6.53
CA ASN A 90 0.51 15.42 7.23
C ASN A 90 -0.81 15.39 6.43
N TRP A 91 -0.72 15.20 5.11
CA TRP A 91 -1.88 15.21 4.22
C TRP A 91 -2.88 14.08 4.50
N ILE A 92 -2.36 12.94 4.94
CA ILE A 92 -3.16 11.80 5.40
C ILE A 92 -3.08 11.72 6.93
N THR A 93 -4.18 11.34 7.55
CA THR A 93 -4.21 11.07 8.99
C THR A 93 -3.61 9.69 9.30
N PRO A 94 -3.23 9.40 10.55
CA PRO A 94 -2.75 8.06 10.92
C PRO A 94 -3.75 6.94 10.62
N ASP A 95 -5.06 7.19 10.77
CA ASP A 95 -6.09 6.19 10.46
C ASP A 95 -6.21 5.94 8.95
N GLU A 96 -6.10 7.00 8.14
CA GLU A 96 -6.06 6.89 6.67
C GLU A 96 -4.80 6.15 6.20
N GLU A 97 -3.65 6.44 6.82
CA GLU A 97 -2.40 5.73 6.58
C GLU A 97 -2.56 4.24 6.87
N PHE A 98 -3.09 3.88 8.05
CA PHE A 98 -3.38 2.50 8.39
C PHE A 98 -4.32 1.84 7.37
N ALA A 99 -5.41 2.51 7.00
CA ALA A 99 -6.36 2.00 6.01
C ALA A 99 -5.71 1.77 4.63
N ILE A 100 -4.82 2.65 4.18
CA ILE A 100 -4.03 2.47 2.95
C ILE A 100 -3.11 1.26 3.09
N LEU A 101 -2.35 1.17 4.19
CA LEU A 101 -1.44 0.06 4.44
C LEU A 101 -2.16 -1.28 4.45
N GLU A 102 -3.36 -1.36 5.03
CA GLU A 102 -4.18 -2.57 4.98
C GLU A 102 -4.54 -3.00 3.55
N ARG A 103 -4.73 -2.06 2.61
CA ARG A 103 -4.97 -2.38 1.20
C ARG A 103 -3.71 -2.80 0.47
N VAL A 104 -2.61 -2.09 0.71
CA VAL A 104 -1.31 -2.41 0.12
C VAL A 104 -0.84 -3.81 0.52
N TYR A 105 -0.91 -4.13 1.81
CA TYR A 105 -0.44 -5.40 2.38
C TYR A 105 -1.51 -6.48 2.49
N GLY A 106 -2.77 -6.15 2.16
CA GLY A 106 -3.81 -7.15 1.91
C GLY A 106 -3.51 -8.02 0.69
N ILE A 107 -2.62 -7.57 -0.19
CA ILE A 107 -2.11 -8.36 -1.32
C ILE A 107 -1.06 -9.34 -0.80
N PRO A 108 -1.24 -10.66 -1.00
CA PRO A 108 -0.25 -11.67 -0.64
C PRO A 108 1.14 -11.36 -1.25
N ASN A 109 2.21 -11.68 -0.52
CA ASN A 109 3.58 -11.34 -0.95
C ASN A 109 3.97 -12.05 -2.26
N GLU A 110 3.42 -13.24 -2.47
CA GLU A 110 3.55 -14.11 -3.62
C GLU A 110 2.57 -13.79 -4.76
N HIS A 111 1.69 -12.80 -4.57
CA HIS A 111 0.75 -12.40 -5.61
C HIS A 111 1.48 -11.79 -6.81
N ASN A 112 1.01 -12.10 -8.02
CA ASN A 112 1.58 -11.59 -9.28
C ASN A 112 1.57 -10.06 -9.45
N LYS A 113 0.92 -9.33 -8.54
CA LYS A 113 0.88 -7.86 -8.53
C LYS A 113 2.16 -7.27 -7.99
N TRP A 114 2.87 -8.00 -7.12
CA TRP A 114 4.18 -7.62 -6.63
C TRP A 114 5.26 -8.05 -7.63
N VAL A 115 5.89 -7.07 -8.27
CA VAL A 115 7.07 -7.29 -9.10
C VAL A 115 8.31 -6.98 -8.27
N LYS A 116 9.16 -7.99 -8.03
CA LYS A 116 10.42 -7.82 -7.31
C LYS A 116 11.51 -7.25 -8.23
N LEU A 117 12.24 -6.27 -7.72
CA LEU A 117 13.41 -5.64 -8.34
C LEU A 117 14.57 -5.69 -7.34
N LYS A 118 15.77 -5.25 -7.77
CA LYS A 118 17.03 -5.41 -7.01
C LYS A 118 16.98 -4.93 -5.54
N HIS A 119 16.30 -3.82 -5.24
CA HIS A 119 16.27 -3.21 -3.90
C HIS A 119 14.87 -2.72 -3.50
N ARG A 120 13.85 -3.21 -4.20
CA ARG A 120 12.46 -2.81 -3.99
C ARG A 120 11.53 -3.84 -4.61
N ARG A 121 10.27 -3.79 -4.24
CA ARG A 121 9.18 -4.39 -5.03
C ARG A 121 8.14 -3.33 -5.34
N LEU A 122 7.36 -3.56 -6.39
CA LEU A 122 6.35 -2.59 -6.81
C LEU A 122 5.03 -3.26 -7.17
N GLN A 123 3.92 -2.54 -6.97
CA GLN A 123 2.61 -2.84 -7.54
C GLN A 123 2.27 -1.84 -8.65
N MET A 124 1.67 -2.30 -9.75
CA MET A 124 1.15 -1.44 -10.83
C MET A 124 -0.37 -1.53 -10.88
N TRP A 125 -1.02 -0.36 -10.85
CA TRP A 125 -2.48 -0.21 -10.89
C TRP A 125 -2.88 0.78 -11.99
N GLY A 126 -3.95 0.47 -12.73
CA GLY A 126 -4.46 1.33 -13.81
C GLY A 126 -3.93 0.99 -15.22
N GLY A 127 -3.22 -0.13 -15.35
CA GLY A 127 -2.62 -0.59 -16.61
C GLY A 127 -1.10 -0.73 -16.51
N GLU A 128 -0.47 -1.32 -17.52
CA GLU A 128 0.99 -1.31 -17.65
C GLU A 128 1.45 -0.06 -18.38
N VAL A 129 2.42 0.68 -17.82
CA VAL A 129 3.05 1.83 -18.49
C VAL A 129 4.07 1.37 -19.54
N LYS A 130 3.61 0.59 -20.51
CA LYS A 130 4.36 0.24 -21.73
C LYS A 130 3.69 0.93 -22.92
N ALA A 131 4.42 1.09 -24.01
CA ALA A 131 3.84 1.56 -25.27
C ALA A 131 3.38 0.34 -26.10
N PRO A 132 2.12 0.24 -26.54
CA PRO A 132 1.01 1.18 -26.29
C PRO A 132 0.45 1.08 -24.86
N PHE A 133 0.05 2.21 -24.28
CA PHE A 133 -0.49 2.25 -22.91
C PHE A 133 -1.91 1.69 -22.88
N ASP A 134 -2.07 0.53 -22.27
CA ASP A 134 -3.37 -0.11 -22.11
C ASP A 134 -3.99 0.29 -20.76
N ARG A 135 -5.02 1.14 -20.81
CA ARG A 135 -5.67 1.70 -19.62
C ARG A 135 -6.58 0.66 -18.99
N LEU A 136 -6.36 0.40 -17.72
CA LEU A 136 -7.26 -0.41 -16.88
C LEU A 136 -7.87 0.47 -15.77
N PRO A 137 -9.04 0.10 -15.24
CA PRO A 137 -9.62 0.82 -14.10
C PRO A 137 -8.72 0.70 -12.86
N LEU A 138 -8.71 1.76 -12.04
CA LEU A 138 -8.14 1.71 -10.69
C LEU A 138 -9.09 0.97 -9.74
N PRO A 139 -8.58 0.28 -8.70
CA PRO A 139 -9.42 -0.21 -7.60
C PRO A 139 -10.06 0.97 -6.87
N GLU A 140 -11.24 0.78 -6.26
CA GLU A 140 -12.05 1.92 -5.75
C GLU A 140 -11.31 2.79 -4.74
N TRP A 141 -10.42 2.22 -3.91
CA TRP A 141 -9.66 2.98 -2.93
C TRP A 141 -8.64 3.92 -3.59
N LEU A 142 -7.99 3.51 -4.69
CA LEU A 142 -7.10 4.38 -5.47
C LEU A 142 -7.90 5.41 -6.27
N GLU A 143 -9.07 5.01 -6.77
CA GLU A 143 -9.99 5.93 -7.45
C GLU A 143 -10.49 7.02 -6.49
N GLN A 144 -10.77 6.67 -5.23
CA GLN A 144 -11.14 7.60 -4.16
C GLN A 144 -10.01 8.60 -3.84
N VAL A 145 -8.77 8.11 -3.74
CA VAL A 145 -7.57 8.96 -3.57
C VAL A 145 -7.41 9.89 -4.77
N SER A 146 -7.49 9.36 -6.00
CA SER A 146 -7.39 10.14 -7.23
C SER A 146 -8.47 11.22 -7.33
N GLN A 147 -9.71 10.89 -6.98
CA GLN A 147 -10.81 11.85 -6.96
C GLN A 147 -10.57 12.95 -5.92
N THR A 148 -10.06 12.60 -4.74
CA THR A 148 -9.76 13.57 -3.68
C THR A 148 -8.71 14.59 -4.15
N LEU A 149 -7.70 14.18 -4.91
CA LEU A 149 -6.71 15.08 -5.50
C LEU A 149 -7.31 16.05 -6.55
N VAL A 150 -8.41 15.66 -7.20
CA VAL A 150 -9.16 16.53 -8.11
C VAL A 150 -10.07 17.48 -7.32
N ASP A 151 -10.74 16.98 -6.28
CA ASP A 151 -11.64 17.77 -5.44
C ASP A 151 -10.89 18.87 -4.67
N THR A 152 -9.61 18.64 -4.37
CA THR A 152 -8.72 19.64 -3.75
C THR A 152 -8.09 20.61 -4.74
N GLU A 153 -8.39 20.47 -6.03
CA GLU A 153 -7.83 21.23 -7.16
C GLU A 153 -6.31 21.08 -7.38
N ILE A 154 -5.66 20.07 -6.78
CA ILE A 154 -4.26 19.73 -7.10
C ILE A 154 -4.16 19.27 -8.57
N PHE A 155 -5.16 18.49 -9.02
CA PHE A 155 -5.29 18.10 -10.42
C PHE A 155 -6.60 18.63 -11.01
N THR A 156 -6.54 19.12 -12.25
CA THR A 156 -7.76 19.40 -13.02
C THR A 156 -8.51 18.10 -13.33
N LYS A 157 -9.84 18.17 -13.52
CA LYS A 157 -10.65 17.02 -13.95
C LYS A 157 -10.10 16.33 -15.22
N ALA A 158 -9.57 17.09 -16.16
CA ALA A 158 -8.98 16.59 -17.40
C ALA A 158 -7.65 15.82 -17.20
N LYS A 159 -6.96 16.06 -16.07
CA LYS A 159 -5.68 15.44 -15.71
C LYS A 159 -5.81 14.57 -14.45
N LYS A 160 -7.01 14.03 -14.20
CA LYS A 160 -7.23 13.12 -13.08
C LYS A 160 -6.26 11.92 -13.15
N PRO A 161 -5.54 11.60 -12.07
CA PRO A 161 -4.68 10.41 -12.03
C PRO A 161 -5.46 9.13 -12.35
N ASN A 162 -4.91 8.31 -13.25
CA ASN A 162 -5.54 7.07 -13.72
C ASN A 162 -4.62 5.85 -13.58
N HIS A 163 -3.43 6.04 -13.02
CA HIS A 163 -2.43 5.02 -12.82
C HIS A 163 -1.70 5.29 -11.50
N ALA A 164 -1.36 4.22 -10.76
CA ALA A 164 -0.64 4.31 -9.50
C ALA A 164 0.46 3.24 -9.41
N LEU A 165 1.61 3.66 -8.89
CA LEU A 165 2.72 2.77 -8.52
C LEU A 165 2.89 2.79 -7.02
N ILE A 166 2.80 1.62 -6.40
CA ILE A 166 3.11 1.46 -4.98
C ILE A 166 4.50 0.83 -4.93
N ASN A 167 5.47 1.55 -4.37
CA ASN A 167 6.83 1.07 -4.22
C ASN A 167 7.10 0.77 -2.76
N GLU A 168 7.62 -0.42 -2.50
CA GLU A 168 8.15 -0.77 -1.20
C GLU A 168 9.66 -0.89 -1.31
N TYR A 169 10.35 -0.08 -0.51
CA TYR A 169 11.81 -0.06 -0.43
C TYR A 169 12.26 -0.83 0.79
N GLY A 170 13.22 -1.73 0.60
CA GLY A 170 13.82 -2.52 1.67
C GLY A 170 15.14 -3.09 1.19
N HIS A 171 16.02 -3.44 2.14
CA HIS A 171 17.26 -4.16 1.84
C HIS A 171 16.93 -5.64 1.62
N TRP A 172 16.35 -5.95 0.47
CA TRP A 172 16.10 -7.31 0.03
C TRP A 172 17.40 -7.84 -0.59
N CYS A 173 18.21 -8.53 0.22
CA CYS A 173 19.37 -9.29 -0.21
C CYS A 173 18.94 -10.62 -0.84
#